data_AF-A0A6I1NSZ3-F1
#
_entry.id   AF-A0A6I1NSZ3-F1
#
_cell.length_a   1.000
_cell.length_b   1.000
_cell.length_c   1.000
_cell.angle_alpha   90.00
_cell.angle_beta   90.00
_cell.angle_gamma   90.00
#
_symmetry.space_group_name_H-M   'P 1'
#
loop_
_entity.id
_entity.type
_entity.pdbx_description
1 polymer ?
#
loop_
_entity_poly.entity_id
_entity_poly.type
_entity_poly.pdbx_seq_one_letter_code
_entity_poly.pdbx_strand_id
1 'polypeptide(L)'
;NAMRWLITGDEFDAHEALRLGLVQEVMASEDLLPRAVELAERIARQAPLGVQATLMSARQARLEGETLAAQGLPPLVHKLMNSEDAKEGVRAMIEKRPGVFKGC
;
A
#
# COMPACT_ATOMS: atom_id res chain seq x y z
N ASN A 1 -11.45 15.17 11.84
CA ASN A 1 -10.88 16.53 11.62
C ASN A 1 -11.20 17.16 10.26
N ALA A 2 -11.92 16.49 9.34
CA ALA A 2 -12.21 17.04 8.01
C ALA A 2 -13.30 18.14 8.00
N MET A 3 -14.32 18.05 8.87
CA MET A 3 -15.53 18.89 8.79
C MET A 3 -15.27 20.40 8.87
N ARG A 4 -14.27 20.85 9.64
CA ARG A 4 -13.91 22.28 9.73
C ARG A 4 -13.63 22.85 8.33
N TRP A 5 -12.69 22.22 7.63
CA TRP A 5 -12.22 22.67 6.32
C TRP A 5 -13.31 22.56 5.24
N LEU A 6 -14.12 21.50 5.28
CA LEU A 6 -15.22 21.32 4.33
C LEU A 6 -16.31 22.40 4.44
N ILE A 7 -16.56 22.92 5.65
CA ILE A 7 -17.61 23.92 5.89
C ILE A 7 -17.08 25.34 5.72
N THR A 8 -15.84 25.63 6.15
CA THR A 8 -15.26 26.98 6.05
C THR A 8 -14.71 27.29 4.67
N GLY A 9 -14.24 26.27 3.92
CA GLY A 9 -13.55 26.47 2.66
C GLY A 9 -12.14 27.06 2.82
N ASP A 10 -11.59 27.06 4.04
CA ASP A 10 -10.25 27.56 4.30
C ASP A 10 -9.19 26.73 3.57
N GLU A 11 -8.15 27.39 3.09
CA GLU A 11 -6.96 26.73 2.53
C GLU A 11 -5.95 26.38 3.63
N PHE A 12 -5.11 25.38 3.36
CA PHE A 12 -4.00 24.99 4.22
C PHE A 12 -2.82 24.49 3.40
N ASP A 13 -1.63 24.60 3.98
CA ASP A 13 -0.38 24.19 3.34
C ASP A 13 -0.08 22.68 3.51
N ALA A 14 1.02 22.23 2.90
CA ALA A 14 1.44 20.84 2.94
C ALA A 14 1.79 20.33 4.35
N HIS A 15 2.30 21.20 5.23
CA HIS A 15 2.65 20.82 6.60
C HIS A 15 1.40 20.60 7.45
N GLU A 16 0.40 21.45 7.28
CA GLU A 16 -0.90 21.26 7.90
C GLU A 16 -1.61 20.01 7.34
N ALA A 17 -1.51 19.75 6.03
CA ALA A 17 -1.99 18.52 5.41
C ALA A 17 -1.36 17.26 6.04
N LEU A 18 -0.04 17.30 6.30
CA LEU A 18 0.68 16.23 6.99
C LEU A 18 0.18 16.06 8.43
N ARG A 19 0.02 17.15 9.17
CA ARG A 19 -0.49 17.13 10.56
C ARG A 19 -1.90 16.55 10.64
N LEU A 20 -2.72 16.77 9.61
CA LEU A 20 -4.07 16.21 9.50
C LEU A 20 -4.10 14.74 9.06
N GLY A 21 -2.96 14.18 8.62
CA GLY A 21 -2.86 12.83 8.07
C GLY A 21 -3.42 12.70 6.65
N LEU A 22 -3.48 13.80 5.90
CA LEU A 22 -3.93 13.79 4.49
C LEU A 22 -2.81 13.37 3.54
N VAL A 23 -1.58 13.71 3.87
CA VAL A 23 -0.35 13.31 3.18
C VAL A 23 0.62 12.67 4.17
N GLN A 24 1.57 11.87 3.67
CA GLN A 24 2.49 11.09 4.51
C GLN A 24 3.91 11.68 4.60
N GLU A 25 4.32 12.50 3.64
CA GLU A 25 5.66 13.10 3.55
C GLU A 25 5.53 14.53 2.98
N VAL A 26 6.37 15.46 3.43
CA VAL A 26 6.50 16.83 2.89
C VAL A 26 7.98 17.08 2.64
N MET A 27 8.31 17.59 1.46
CA MET A 27 9.69 17.80 1.00
C MET A 27 9.77 18.98 0.04
N ALA A 28 10.98 19.36 -0.36
CA ALA A 28 11.21 20.38 -1.38
C ALA A 28 10.64 19.93 -2.74
N SER A 29 10.24 20.88 -3.59
CA SER A 29 9.55 20.58 -4.85
C SER A 29 10.43 19.75 -5.82
N GLU A 30 11.72 20.02 -5.82
CA GLU A 30 12.74 19.29 -6.60
C GLU A 30 12.88 17.82 -6.20
N ASP A 31 12.60 17.48 -4.94
CA ASP A 31 12.74 16.12 -4.41
C ASP A 31 11.45 15.29 -4.56
N LEU A 32 10.32 15.94 -4.79
CA LEU A 32 8.99 15.32 -4.75
C LEU A 32 8.83 14.19 -5.77
N LEU A 33 9.12 14.45 -7.05
CA LEU A 33 8.97 13.44 -8.09
C LEU A 33 9.99 12.30 -7.95
N PRO A 34 11.30 12.57 -7.75
CA PRO A 34 12.28 11.51 -7.47
C PRO A 34 11.86 10.59 -6.32
N ARG A 35 11.40 11.18 -5.20
CA ARG A 35 10.97 10.41 -4.03
C ARG A 35 9.71 9.59 -4.29
N ALA A 36 8.73 10.15 -5.02
CA ALA A 36 7.51 9.44 -5.38
C ALA A 36 7.80 8.23 -6.29
N VAL A 37 8.71 8.39 -7.27
CA VAL A 37 9.17 7.31 -8.15
C VAL A 37 9.91 6.24 -7.36
N GLU A 38 10.81 6.61 -6.46
CA GLU A 38 11.53 5.66 -5.61
C GLU A 38 10.56 4.81 -4.78
N LEU A 39 9.52 5.42 -4.21
CA LEU A 39 8.47 4.70 -3.49
C LEU A 39 7.68 3.76 -4.41
N ALA A 40 7.32 4.21 -5.61
CA ALA A 40 6.63 3.38 -6.59
C ALA A 40 7.48 2.17 -7.01
N GLU A 41 8.78 2.36 -7.24
CA GLU A 41 9.71 1.28 -7.56
C GLU A 41 9.86 0.29 -6.40
N ARG A 42 9.89 0.78 -5.15
CA ARG A 42 9.89 -0.10 -3.95
C ARG A 42 8.67 -1.00 -3.89
N ILE A 43 7.49 -0.47 -4.25
CA ILE A 43 6.24 -1.22 -4.33
C ILE A 43 6.28 -2.20 -5.51
N ALA A 44 6.76 -1.75 -6.68
CA ALA A 44 6.86 -2.58 -7.89
C ALA A 44 7.82 -3.77 -7.75
N ARG A 45 8.77 -3.70 -6.81
CA ARG A 45 9.65 -4.83 -6.44
C ARG A 45 8.97 -5.89 -5.56
N GLN A 46 7.77 -5.67 -5.07
CA GLN A 46 7.02 -6.65 -4.28
C GLN A 46 6.22 -7.60 -5.19
N ALA A 47 5.78 -8.75 -4.65
CA ALA A 47 4.91 -9.68 -5.36
C ALA A 47 3.60 -8.99 -5.80
N PRO A 48 3.31 -8.84 -7.11
CA PRO A 48 2.17 -8.09 -7.60
C PRO A 48 0.83 -8.57 -7.03
N LEU A 49 0.63 -9.90 -6.94
CA LEU A 49 -0.61 -10.47 -6.38
C LEU A 49 -0.77 -10.15 -4.89
N GLY A 50 0.34 -10.11 -4.14
CA GLY A 50 0.33 -9.70 -2.73
C GLY A 50 -0.06 -8.24 -2.56
N VAL A 51 0.54 -7.34 -3.33
CA VAL A 51 0.21 -5.90 -3.32
C VAL A 51 -1.27 -5.66 -3.63
N GLN A 52 -1.79 -6.31 -4.67
CA GLN A 52 -3.20 -6.20 -5.07
C GLN A 52 -4.14 -6.72 -3.97
N ALA A 53 -3.81 -7.86 -3.37
CA ALA A 53 -4.60 -8.45 -2.29
C ALA A 53 -4.63 -7.58 -1.04
N THR A 54 -3.49 -7.01 -0.63
CA THR A 54 -3.41 -6.06 0.48
C THR A 54 -4.27 -4.82 0.22
N LEU A 55 -4.19 -4.25 -0.99
CA LEU A 55 -4.99 -3.09 -1.35
C LEU A 55 -6.49 -3.39 -1.35
N MET A 56 -6.88 -4.56 -1.86
CA MET A 56 -8.27 -5.03 -1.85
C MET A 56 -8.79 -5.20 -0.42
N SER A 57 -8.03 -5.90 0.44
CA SER A 57 -8.40 -6.15 1.83
C SER A 57 -8.54 -4.85 2.63
N ALA A 58 -7.58 -3.92 2.48
CA ALA A 58 -7.64 -2.61 3.13
C ALA A 58 -8.86 -1.78 2.68
N ARG A 59 -9.20 -1.82 1.38
CA ARG A 59 -10.39 -1.15 0.85
C ARG A 59 -11.67 -1.76 1.41
N GLN A 60 -11.73 -3.09 1.47
CA GLN A 60 -12.87 -3.80 2.03
C GLN A 60 -13.07 -3.47 3.50
N ALA A 61 -11.99 -3.46 4.30
CA ALA A 61 -12.05 -3.09 5.71
C ALA A 61 -12.62 -1.68 5.91
N ARG A 62 -12.22 -0.73 5.05
CA ARG A 62 -12.70 0.65 5.10
C ARG A 62 -14.15 0.82 4.68
N LEU A 63 -14.63 0.06 3.69
CA LEU A 63 -15.95 0.24 3.09
C LEU A 63 -17.02 -0.65 3.74
N GLU A 64 -16.65 -1.87 4.12
CA GLU A 64 -17.57 -2.92 4.57
C GLU A 64 -17.29 -3.36 6.02
N GLY A 65 -16.19 -2.90 6.61
CA GLY A 65 -15.80 -3.18 7.99
C GLY A 65 -14.75 -4.27 8.14
N GLU A 66 -13.99 -4.18 9.23
CA GLU A 66 -12.84 -5.06 9.52
C GLU A 66 -13.24 -6.53 9.63
N THR A 67 -14.39 -6.83 10.24
CA THR A 67 -14.87 -8.21 10.41
C THR A 67 -15.04 -8.93 9.08
N LEU A 68 -15.66 -8.28 8.09
CA LEU A 68 -15.90 -8.90 6.79
C LEU A 68 -14.60 -9.05 6.00
N ALA A 69 -13.73 -8.04 6.04
CA ALA A 69 -12.40 -8.12 5.43
C ALA A 69 -11.56 -9.25 6.05
N ALA A 70 -11.63 -9.44 7.37
CA ALA A 70 -10.94 -10.51 8.08
C ALA A 70 -11.47 -11.90 7.71
N GLN A 71 -12.79 -12.04 7.51
CA GLN A 71 -13.40 -13.30 7.05
C GLN A 71 -12.99 -13.67 5.61
N GLY A 72 -12.81 -12.67 4.73
CA GLY A 72 -12.36 -12.88 3.35
C GLY A 72 -10.85 -13.15 3.22
N LEU A 73 -10.06 -12.86 4.26
CA LEU A 73 -8.61 -12.94 4.20
C LEU A 73 -8.04 -14.38 4.09
N PRO A 74 -8.51 -15.38 4.86
CA PRO A 74 -7.98 -16.75 4.77
C PRO A 74 -8.04 -17.38 3.37
N PRO A 75 -9.19 -17.38 2.64
CA PRO A 75 -9.22 -17.95 1.30
C PRO A 75 -8.37 -17.17 0.30
N LEU A 76 -8.25 -15.85 0.46
CA LEU A 76 -7.37 -15.02 -0.35
C LEU A 76 -5.89 -15.38 -0.13
N VAL A 77 -5.46 -15.51 1.13
CA VAL A 77 -4.10 -15.92 1.48
C VAL A 77 -3.81 -17.32 0.97
N HIS A 78 -4.75 -18.27 1.13
CA HIS A 78 -4.58 -19.62 0.59
C HIS A 78 -4.38 -19.62 -0.93
N LYS A 79 -5.13 -18.79 -1.67
CA LYS A 79 -4.93 -18.63 -3.12
C LYS A 79 -3.54 -18.06 -3.45
N LEU A 80 -3.10 -17.03 -2.73
CA LEU A 80 -1.79 -16.40 -2.94
C LEU A 80 -0.63 -17.36 -2.65
N MET A 81 -0.73 -18.15 -1.58
CA MET A 81 0.33 -19.11 -1.22
C MET A 81 0.56 -20.20 -2.27
N ASN A 82 -0.41 -20.41 -3.18
CA ASN A 82 -0.28 -21.34 -4.30
C ASN A 82 0.34 -20.70 -5.56
N SER A 83 0.64 -19.39 -5.56
CA SER A 83 1.22 -18.70 -6.71
C SER A 83 2.73 -18.97 -6.85
N GLU A 84 3.26 -18.73 -8.05
CA GLU A 84 4.72 -18.80 -8.27
C GLU A 84 5.46 -17.71 -7.50
N ASP A 85 4.86 -16.52 -7.37
CA ASP A 85 5.41 -15.43 -6.57
C ASP A 85 5.58 -15.79 -5.08
N ALA A 86 4.66 -16.56 -4.49
CA ALA A 86 4.80 -17.02 -3.11
C ALA A 86 5.97 -17.99 -2.95
N LYS A 87 6.11 -18.94 -3.89
CA LYS A 87 7.25 -19.87 -3.93
C LYS A 87 8.57 -19.14 -4.11
N GLU A 88 8.60 -18.14 -4.99
CA GLU A 88 9.76 -17.29 -5.20
C GLU A 88 10.09 -16.45 -3.97
N GLY A 89 9.08 -15.89 -3.29
CA GLY A 89 9.28 -15.12 -2.06
C GLY A 89 9.95 -15.96 -0.97
N VAL A 90 9.49 -17.20 -0.76
CA VAL A 90 10.11 -18.13 0.18
C VAL A 90 11.54 -18.47 -0.25
N ARG A 91 11.77 -18.77 -1.53
CA ARG A 91 13.10 -19.09 -2.06
C ARG A 91 14.08 -17.94 -1.92
N ALA A 92 13.70 -16.74 -2.34
CA ALA A 92 14.52 -15.54 -2.27
C ALA A 92 14.89 -15.18 -0.82
N MET A 93 13.96 -15.39 0.12
CA MET A 93 14.22 -15.22 1.56
C MET A 93 15.26 -16.23 2.07
N ILE A 94 15.14 -17.51 1.72
CA ILE A 94 16.11 -18.56 2.11
C ILE A 94 17.50 -18.26 1.51
N GLU A 95 17.53 -17.87 0.24
CA GLU A 95 18.75 -17.55 -0.52
C GLU A 95 19.31 -16.15 -0.19
N LYS A 96 18.63 -15.36 0.64
CA LYS A 96 18.99 -13.98 1.02
C LYS A 96 19.24 -13.06 -0.18
N ARG A 97 18.42 -13.18 -1.22
CA ARG A 97 18.48 -12.33 -2.41
C ARG A 97 17.15 -11.60 -2.64
N PRO A 98 17.13 -10.56 -3.48
CA PRO A 98 15.87 -9.98 -3.95
C PRO A 98 15.03 -11.03 -4.70
N GLY A 99 13.71 -10.99 -4.50
CA GLY A 99 12.75 -11.82 -5.22
C GLY A 99 12.49 -11.30 -6.64
N VAL A 100 12.28 -12.21 -7.59
CA VAL A 100 11.92 -11.89 -8.98
C VAL A 100 10.47 -12.31 -9.24
N PHE A 101 9.55 -11.38 -8.99
CA PHE A 101 8.12 -11.64 -9.07
C PHE A 101 7.57 -11.39 -10.49
N LYS A 102 6.65 -12.25 -10.92
CA LYS A 102 6.05 -12.25 -12.27
C LYS A 102 4.56 -11.95 -12.26
N GLY A 103 3.91 -11.94 -11.10
CA GLY A 103 2.47 -11.73 -10.98
C GLY A 103 1.64 -12.98 -11.29
N CYS A 104 2.22 -14.17 -11.10
CA CYS A 104 1.55 -15.46 -11.30
C CYS A 104 1.82 -16.45 -10.16
#